data_AF-A0A7S3XF84-F1
#
_entry.id   AF-A0A7S3XF84-F1
#
_cell.length_a   1.000
_cell.length_b   1.000
_cell.length_c   1.000
_cell.angle_alpha   90.00
_cell.angle_beta   90.00
_cell.angle_gamma   90.00
#
_symmetry.space_group_name_H-M   'P 1'
#
loop_
_entity.id
_entity.type
_entity.pdbx_description
1 polymer ?
#
loop_
_entity_poly.entity_id
_entity_poly.type
_entity_poly.pdbx_seq_one_letter_code
_entity_poly.pdbx_strand_id
1 'polypeptide(L)'
;DEEMTKAYTMMQICREFENECGQAYMQGKIRGFMHLDNGQESIPALLADSIRKDDLKHSYYRDHCHAIASGVDPGAVMAELYGKDGGTCRGTGGSMHIHDPATNFQGGWGLVAEQL
;
A
#
# COMPACT_ATOMS: atom_id res chain seq x y z
N ASP A 1 24.86 -6.23 5.54
CA ASP A 1 24.56 -7.11 4.38
C ASP A 1 23.13 -7.61 4.39
N GLU A 2 22.66 -8.34 5.40
CA GLU A 2 21.28 -8.89 5.43
C GLU A 2 20.17 -7.83 5.48
N GLU A 3 20.29 -6.80 6.33
CA GLU A 3 19.29 -5.72 6.43
C GLU A 3 19.16 -4.93 5.12
N MET A 4 20.29 -4.63 4.47
CA MET A 4 20.30 -3.98 3.16
C MET A 4 19.63 -4.85 2.09
N THR A 5 19.81 -6.18 2.14
CA THR A 5 19.10 -7.10 1.26
C THR A 5 17.60 -7.07 1.52
N LYS A 6 17.15 -7.10 2.78
CA LYS A 6 15.71 -7.01 3.12
C LYS A 6 15.08 -5.70 2.62
N ALA A 7 15.74 -4.57 2.87
CA ALA A 7 15.28 -3.28 2.39
C ALA A 7 15.20 -3.25 0.85
N TYR A 8 16.23 -3.78 0.17
CA TYR A 8 16.22 -3.86 -1.29
C TYR A 8 15.11 -4.77 -1.82
N THR A 9 14.88 -5.93 -1.21
CA THR A 9 13.77 -6.82 -1.54
C THR A 9 12.43 -6.12 -1.36
N MET A 10 12.23 -5.38 -0.27
CA MET A 10 10.98 -4.63 -0.06
C MET A 10 10.81 -3.53 -1.12
N MET A 11 11.87 -2.80 -1.49
CA MET A 11 11.81 -1.82 -2.58
C MET A 11 11.41 -2.46 -3.91
N GLN A 12 11.91 -3.66 -4.23
CA GLN A 12 11.53 -4.38 -5.45
C GLN A 12 10.07 -4.83 -5.41
N ILE A 13 9.59 -5.36 -4.28
CA ILE A 13 8.19 -5.72 -4.09
C ILE A 13 7.28 -4.50 -4.34
N CYS A 14 7.61 -3.36 -3.73
CA CYS A 14 6.88 -2.11 -3.91
C CYS A 14 6.87 -1.66 -5.38
N ARG A 15 8.04 -1.64 -6.02
CA ARG A 15 8.18 -1.25 -7.43
C ARG A 15 7.37 -2.15 -8.36
N GLU A 16 7.45 -3.47 -8.20
CA GLU A 16 6.73 -4.43 -9.03
C GLU A 16 5.22 -4.35 -8.81
N PHE A 17 4.79 -4.25 -7.55
CA PHE A 17 3.38 -4.08 -7.21
C PHE A 17 2.78 -2.83 -7.87
N GLU A 18 3.46 -1.70 -7.77
CA GLU A 18 3.02 -0.43 -8.35
C GLU A 18 3.05 -0.45 -9.89
N ASN A 19 4.03 -1.11 -10.49
CA ASN A 19 4.08 -1.31 -11.94
C ASN A 19 2.86 -2.12 -12.43
N GLU A 20 2.49 -3.19 -11.72
CA GLU A 20 1.31 -3.99 -12.04
C GLU A 20 0.01 -3.20 -11.82
N CYS A 21 -0.06 -2.38 -10.76
CA CYS A 21 -1.18 -1.45 -10.53
C CYS A 21 -1.33 -0.47 -11.69
N GLY A 22 -0.22 0.15 -12.13
CA GLY A 22 -0.19 1.04 -13.28
C GLY A 22 -0.65 0.36 -14.57
N GLN A 23 -0.16 -0.85 -14.86
CA GLN A 23 -0.59 -1.62 -16.03
C GLN A 23 -2.08 -1.98 -15.97
N ALA A 24 -2.56 -2.47 -14.83
CA ALA A 24 -3.97 -2.82 -14.63
C ALA A 24 -4.90 -1.61 -14.75
N TYR A 25 -4.46 -0.45 -14.25
CA TYR A 25 -5.17 0.82 -14.40
C TYR A 25 -5.27 1.23 -15.88
N MET A 26 -4.17 1.15 -16.64
CA MET A 26 -4.18 1.44 -18.08
C MET A 26 -5.08 0.48 -18.88
N GLN A 27 -5.23 -0.77 -18.42
CA GLN A 27 -6.17 -1.74 -18.99
C GLN A 27 -7.63 -1.52 -18.56
N GLY A 28 -7.91 -0.53 -17.71
CA GLY A 28 -9.24 -0.24 -17.18
C GLY A 28 -9.77 -1.28 -16.18
N LYS A 29 -8.89 -2.11 -15.61
CA LYS A 29 -9.26 -3.10 -14.60
C LYS A 29 -9.40 -2.49 -13.21
N ILE A 30 -8.59 -1.48 -12.91
CA ILE A 30 -8.71 -0.65 -11.71
C ILE A 30 -9.45 0.63 -12.08
N ARG A 31 -10.42 1.04 -11.26
CA ARG A 31 -11.27 2.23 -11.47
C ARG A 31 -10.97 3.29 -10.40
N GLY A 32 -11.36 4.53 -10.68
CA GLY A 32 -11.08 5.67 -9.79
C GLY A 32 -9.75 6.33 -10.09
N PHE A 33 -9.19 7.04 -9.12
CA PHE A 33 -7.87 7.68 -9.24
C PHE A 33 -6.79 6.76 -8.67
N MET A 34 -5.65 6.71 -9.35
CA MET A 34 -4.51 5.88 -8.99
C MET A 34 -3.33 6.77 -8.59
N HIS A 35 -2.75 6.52 -7.41
CA HIS A 35 -1.61 7.27 -6.89
C HIS A 35 -0.46 6.32 -6.55
N LEU A 36 0.43 6.11 -7.51
CA LEU A 36 1.52 5.15 -7.38
C LEU A 36 2.67 5.67 -6.53
N ASP A 37 3.34 4.78 -5.78
CA ASP A 37 4.51 5.08 -4.95
C ASP A 37 5.86 4.94 -5.70
N ASN A 38 5.82 4.84 -7.04
CA ASN A 38 7.04 4.70 -7.85
C ASN A 38 8.02 5.88 -7.63
N GLY A 39 9.25 5.54 -7.23
CA GLY A 39 10.31 6.50 -6.89
C GLY A 39 10.38 6.88 -5.40
N GLN A 40 9.47 6.38 -4.57
CA GLN A 40 9.42 6.60 -3.12
C GLN A 40 9.61 5.31 -2.32
N GLU A 41 9.94 4.20 -2.96
CA GLU A 41 9.92 2.85 -2.37
C GLU A 41 10.88 2.65 -1.19
N SER A 42 11.90 3.51 -1.08
CA SER A 42 12.81 3.49 0.06
C SER A 42 12.10 3.82 1.37
N ILE A 43 11.04 4.62 1.34
CA ILE A 43 10.23 4.98 2.52
C ILE A 43 9.54 3.75 3.11
N PRO A 44 8.68 3.01 2.39
CA PRO A 44 8.08 1.78 2.90
C PRO A 44 9.11 0.70 3.20
N ALA A 45 10.22 0.61 2.46
CA ALA A 45 11.28 -0.34 2.76
C ALA A 45 11.94 -0.11 4.13
N LEU A 46 12.21 1.14 4.49
CA LEU A 46 12.73 1.51 5.81
C LEU A 46 11.65 1.39 6.91
N LEU A 47 10.39 1.68 6.57
CA LEU A 47 9.26 1.47 7.47
C LEU A 47 9.17 0.00 7.89
N ALA A 48 9.24 -0.93 6.94
CA ALA A 48 9.11 -2.37 7.18
C ALA A 48 10.12 -2.93 8.20
N ASP A 49 11.30 -2.32 8.29
CA ASP A 49 12.36 -2.75 9.22
C ASP A 49 12.25 -2.09 10.61
N SER A 50 11.59 -0.94 10.69
CA SER A 50 11.57 -0.10 11.90
C SER A 50 10.25 -0.12 12.67
N ILE A 51 9.14 -0.46 12.01
CA ILE A 51 7.81 -0.41 12.60
C ILE A 51 7.41 -1.71 13.30
N ARG A 52 6.75 -1.60 14.45
CA ARG A 52 6.21 -2.78 15.14
C ARG A 52 4.81 -3.10 14.63
N LYS A 53 4.40 -4.35 14.83
CA LYS A 53 3.08 -4.82 14.40
C LYS A 53 1.94 -4.08 15.10
N ASP A 54 2.14 -3.70 16.37
CA ASP A 54 1.15 -3.07 17.24
C ASP A 54 1.11 -1.54 17.14
N ASP A 55 2.05 -0.90 16.44
CA ASP A 55 2.03 0.54 16.20
C ASP A 55 0.77 0.94 15.41
N LEU A 56 0.18 2.09 15.76
CA LEU A 56 -0.87 2.71 14.94
C LEU A 56 -0.23 3.39 13.73
N LYS A 57 -0.71 3.06 12.53
CA LYS A 57 -0.12 3.51 11.26
C LYS A 57 -1.12 4.34 10.48
N HIS A 58 -0.81 5.62 10.31
CA HIS A 58 -1.54 6.51 9.42
C HIS A 58 -0.68 6.84 8.21
N SER A 59 -1.16 6.51 7.02
CA SER A 59 -0.51 6.86 5.74
C SER A 59 -1.30 7.92 4.99
N TYR A 60 -0.76 8.42 3.88
CA TYR A 60 -1.43 9.35 2.96
C TYR A 60 -1.95 8.63 1.71
N TYR A 61 -2.35 9.36 0.67
CA TYR A 61 -2.98 8.82 -0.55
C TYR A 61 -2.10 7.92 -1.45
N ARG A 62 -0.81 7.72 -1.14
CA ARG A 62 0.07 6.72 -1.78
C ARG A 62 0.36 5.59 -0.78
N ASP A 63 -0.68 4.91 -0.35
CA ASP A 63 -0.63 4.01 0.81
C ASP A 63 -0.33 2.55 0.47
N HIS A 64 -0.32 2.12 -0.79
CA HIS A 64 -0.25 0.69 -1.14
C HIS A 64 1.03 0.04 -0.60
N CYS A 65 2.17 0.65 -0.93
CA CYS A 65 3.48 0.17 -0.49
C CYS A 65 3.67 0.31 1.02
N HIS A 66 3.09 1.36 1.62
CA HIS A 66 3.10 1.56 3.07
C HIS A 66 2.28 0.48 3.79
N ALA A 67 1.16 0.05 3.23
CA ALA A 67 0.32 -1.03 3.74
C ALA A 67 1.07 -2.36 3.68
N ILE A 68 1.65 -2.69 2.52
CA ILE A 68 2.43 -3.91 2.31
C ILE A 68 3.61 -3.98 3.27
N ALA A 69 4.38 -2.89 3.40
CA ALA A 69 5.49 -2.77 4.35
C ALA A 69 5.04 -2.91 5.81
N SER A 70 3.81 -2.51 6.12
CA SER A 70 3.20 -2.66 7.45
C SER A 70 2.69 -4.07 7.75
N GLY A 71 2.77 -4.98 6.77
CA GLY A 71 2.36 -6.38 6.89
C GLY A 71 0.95 -6.68 6.36
N VAL A 72 0.30 -5.74 5.68
CA VAL A 72 -0.99 -6.00 5.01
C VAL A 72 -0.76 -6.96 3.85
N ASP A 73 -1.64 -7.94 3.69
CA ASP A 73 -1.54 -8.92 2.61
C ASP A 73 -1.59 -8.23 1.22
N PRO A 74 -0.55 -8.36 0.37
CA PRO A 74 -0.52 -7.72 -0.93
C PRO A 74 -1.66 -8.16 -1.85
N GLY A 75 -2.15 -9.39 -1.70
CA GLY A 75 -3.30 -9.91 -2.44
C GLY A 75 -4.59 -9.21 -2.04
N ALA A 76 -4.80 -8.94 -0.75
CA ALA A 76 -5.91 -8.14 -0.25
C ALA A 76 -5.82 -6.68 -0.72
N VAL A 77 -4.63 -6.08 -0.72
CA VAL A 77 -4.42 -4.73 -1.30
C VAL A 77 -4.80 -4.75 -2.78
N MET A 78 -4.28 -5.68 -3.57
CA MET A 78 -4.60 -5.78 -5.00
C MET A 78 -6.11 -6.06 -5.24
N ALA A 79 -6.74 -6.89 -4.41
CA ALA A 79 -8.18 -7.14 -4.48
C ALA A 79 -8.98 -5.87 -4.21
N GLU A 80 -8.56 -5.03 -3.27
CA GLU A 80 -9.15 -3.72 -2.99
C GLU A 80 -9.08 -2.81 -4.22
N LEU A 81 -7.91 -2.71 -4.84
CA LEU A 81 -7.71 -1.91 -6.05
C LEU A 81 -8.58 -2.38 -7.23
N TYR A 82 -8.81 -3.68 -7.34
CA TYR A 82 -9.68 -4.28 -8.36
C TYR A 82 -11.18 -4.22 -8.02
N GLY A 83 -11.56 -3.65 -6.87
CA GLY A 83 -12.95 -3.58 -6.43
C GLY A 83 -13.55 -4.95 -6.10
N LYS A 84 -12.75 -5.88 -5.55
CA LYS A 84 -13.18 -7.24 -5.21
C LYS A 84 -13.50 -7.37 -3.72
N ASP A 85 -14.42 -8.28 -3.39
CA ASP A 85 -14.86 -8.54 -2.00
C ASP A 85 -13.75 -8.99 -1.05
N GLY A 86 -12.68 -9.61 -1.58
CA GLY A 86 -11.48 -9.98 -0.82
C GLY A 86 -10.53 -8.81 -0.50
N GLY A 87 -10.91 -7.58 -0.86
CA GLY A 87 -10.16 -6.37 -0.53
C GLY A 87 -10.21 -6.01 0.95
N THR A 88 -9.29 -5.16 1.39
CA THR A 88 -9.17 -4.67 2.78
C THR A 88 -10.44 -3.94 3.27
N CYS A 89 -11.17 -3.31 2.35
CA CYS A 89 -12.47 -2.66 2.53
C CYS A 89 -13.55 -3.29 1.61
N ARG A 90 -13.40 -4.57 1.26
CA ARG A 90 -14.29 -5.31 0.34
C ARG A 90 -14.41 -4.67 -1.06
N GLY A 91 -13.37 -3.99 -1.51
CA GLY A 91 -13.31 -3.37 -2.83
C GLY A 91 -14.03 -2.02 -2.93
N THR A 92 -14.40 -1.42 -1.80
CA THR A 92 -15.14 -0.14 -1.79
C THR A 92 -14.25 1.08 -1.56
N GLY A 93 -13.08 0.90 -0.97
CA GLY A 93 -12.09 1.94 -0.73
C GLY A 93 -11.22 2.24 -1.96
N GLY A 94 -10.91 1.22 -2.76
CA GLY A 94 -10.10 1.37 -3.96
C GLY A 94 -8.69 1.88 -3.68
N SER A 95 -8.12 2.65 -4.61
CA SER A 95 -6.71 3.03 -4.58
C SER A 95 -6.31 4.06 -3.52
N MET A 96 -7.26 4.75 -2.89
CA MET A 96 -6.91 5.79 -1.91
C MET A 96 -7.42 5.46 -0.50
N HIS A 97 -7.86 4.24 -0.20
CA HIS A 97 -8.44 3.92 1.12
C HIS A 97 -8.12 2.47 1.52
N ILE A 98 -6.84 2.19 1.79
CA ILE A 98 -6.42 0.88 2.30
C ILE A 98 -6.51 0.88 3.82
N HIS A 99 -7.31 -0.04 4.39
CA HIS A 99 -7.51 -0.11 5.84
C HIS A 99 -7.46 -1.56 6.33
N ASP A 100 -6.56 -1.86 7.26
CA ASP A 100 -6.43 -3.19 7.84
C ASP A 100 -6.30 -3.13 9.38
N PRO A 101 -7.36 -3.50 10.12
CA PRO A 101 -7.33 -3.56 11.59
C PRO A 101 -6.30 -4.54 12.14
N ALA A 102 -5.95 -5.62 11.42
CA ALA A 102 -5.07 -6.66 11.94
C ALA A 102 -3.59 -6.19 12.04
N THR A 103 -3.23 -5.19 11.25
CA THR A 103 -1.89 -4.56 11.23
C THR A 103 -1.90 -3.11 11.73
N ASN A 104 -3.04 -2.66 12.28
CA ASN A 104 -3.28 -1.29 12.72
C ASN A 104 -3.02 -0.24 11.62
N PHE A 105 -3.30 -0.58 10.36
CA PHE A 105 -3.03 0.27 9.21
C PHE A 105 -4.26 1.04 8.73
N GLN A 106 -4.13 2.36 8.66
CA GLN A 106 -5.14 3.28 8.14
C GLN A 106 -4.48 4.18 7.09
N GLY A 107 -4.57 3.76 5.83
CA GLY A 107 -4.05 4.48 4.70
C GLY A 107 -5.12 5.28 3.99
N GLY A 108 -4.67 6.33 3.30
CA GLY A 108 -5.46 6.90 2.24
C GLY A 108 -6.58 7.82 2.73
N TRP A 109 -6.30 9.11 2.67
CA TRP A 109 -7.20 10.18 3.10
C TRP A 109 -7.57 11.06 1.91
N GLY A 110 -8.85 11.41 1.79
CA GLY A 110 -9.35 12.22 0.68
C GLY A 110 -8.92 13.69 0.79
N LEU A 111 -8.61 14.15 2.00
CA LEU A 111 -8.13 15.50 2.27
C LEU A 111 -6.65 15.44 2.70
N VAL A 112 -5.84 16.32 2.12
CA VAL A 112 -4.42 16.43 2.49
C VAL A 112 -4.33 16.86 3.95
N ALA A 113 -3.55 16.11 4.74
CA ALA A 113 -3.29 16.32 6.17
C ALA A 113 -4.47 16.06 7.12
N GLU A 114 -5.54 15.40 6.69
CA GLU A 114 -6.67 15.02 7.57
C GLU A 114 -6.28 14.12 8.75
N GLN A 115 -5.22 13.34 8.58
CA GLN A 115 -4.73 12.36 9.54
C GLN A 115 -3.75 12.92 10.59
N LEU A 116 -3.39 14.21 10.49
CA LEU A 116 -2.47 14.90 11.41
C LEU A 116 -3.24 15.66 12.50
#